data_AF-A0A7J6SNL2-F1
#
_entry.id   AF-A0A7J6SNL2-F1
#
_cell.length_a   1.000
_cell.length_b   1.000
_cell.length_c   1.000
_cell.angle_alpha   90.00
_cell.angle_beta   90.00
_cell.angle_gamma   90.00
#
_symmetry.space_group_name_H-M   'P 1'
#
loop_
_entity.id
_entity.type
_entity.pdbx_description
1 polymer ?
#
loop_
_entity_poly.entity_id
_entity_poly.type
_entity_poly.pdbx_seq_one_letter_code
_entity_poly.pdbx_strand_id
1 'polypeptide(L)'
;MEAIASFYYGARTKFRSLAIQAGFTLMPFQVASPSGYGDDYFMDVAVLRPTGYGGSGIQCYLLDQIRQAKEEGRLQTIDKTLVFVHAVNPYGMAHYRRVNEENVDLNRNALESHEFDYLINKRDPNVAGYVDLDAFLNPQNKNLPSLVAQSAFQIARYGTSHIKRAVVTGQYWKPSGLFY
;
A
#
# COMPACT_ATOMS: atom_id res chain seq x y z
N MET A 1 -0.06 -29.24 -18.88
CA MET A 1 -0.81 -28.73 -17.72
C MET A 1 -0.26 -29.46 -16.50
N GLU A 2 0.52 -28.78 -15.66
CA GLU A 2 1.12 -29.41 -14.49
C GLU A 2 0.02 -29.66 -13.44
N ALA A 3 -0.16 -30.91 -13.02
CA ALA A 3 -1.23 -31.33 -12.12
C ALA A 3 -1.37 -30.40 -10.90
N ILE A 4 -2.62 -30.17 -10.47
CA ILE A 4 -2.90 -29.64 -9.13
C ILE A 4 -2.29 -30.64 -8.16
N ALA A 5 -1.32 -30.21 -7.36
CA ALA A 5 -0.69 -31.11 -6.40
C ALA A 5 -1.76 -31.63 -5.43
N SER A 6 -1.90 -32.95 -5.36
CA SER A 6 -2.94 -33.63 -4.58
C SER A 6 -2.60 -33.77 -3.10
N PHE A 7 -1.43 -33.31 -2.66
CA PHE A 7 -0.97 -33.38 -1.27
C PHE A 7 -0.20 -32.12 -0.87
N TYR A 8 -0.20 -31.85 0.43
CA TYR A 8 0.30 -30.62 1.04
C TYR A 8 1.72 -30.22 0.58
N TYR A 9 2.72 -31.11 0.70
CA TYR A 9 4.10 -30.77 0.36
C TYR A 9 4.31 -30.46 -1.12
N GLY A 10 3.62 -31.18 -2.02
CA GLY A 10 3.66 -30.89 -3.45
C GLY A 10 3.05 -29.53 -3.76
N ALA A 11 1.91 -29.21 -3.16
CA ALA A 11 1.23 -27.92 -3.35
C ALA A 11 2.09 -26.75 -2.81
N ARG A 12 2.67 -26.93 -1.63
CA ARG A 12 3.57 -25.97 -1.01
C ARG A 12 4.83 -25.72 -1.85
N THR A 13 5.47 -26.80 -2.33
CA THR A 13 6.68 -26.69 -3.15
C THR A 13 6.40 -25.93 -4.44
N LYS A 14 5.31 -26.27 -5.13
CA LYS A 14 4.87 -25.58 -6.35
C LYS A 14 4.59 -24.10 -6.09
N PHE A 15 3.82 -23.78 -5.04
CA PHE A 15 3.50 -22.41 -4.66
C PHE A 15 4.77 -21.58 -4.40
N ARG A 16 5.68 -22.09 -3.57
CA ARG A 16 6.92 -21.39 -3.23
C ARG A 16 7.82 -21.21 -4.46
N SER A 17 7.93 -22.24 -5.31
CA SER A 17 8.72 -22.15 -6.55
C SER A 17 8.20 -21.05 -7.47
N LEU A 18 6.89 -21.03 -7.73
CA LEU A 18 6.26 -20.00 -8.57
C LEU A 18 6.42 -18.59 -7.97
N ALA A 19 6.24 -18.45 -6.66
CA ALA A 19 6.42 -17.18 -5.96
C ALA A 19 7.86 -16.66 -6.10
N ILE A 20 8.87 -17.51 -5.90
CA ILE A 20 10.29 -17.15 -6.05
C ILE A 20 10.60 -16.74 -7.48
N GLN A 21 10.18 -17.53 -8.47
CA GLN A 21 10.42 -17.24 -9.89
C GLN A 21 9.75 -15.93 -10.32
N ALA A 22 8.60 -15.60 -9.75
CA ALA A 22 7.88 -14.36 -9.99
C ALA A 22 8.39 -13.16 -9.16
N GLY A 23 9.44 -13.33 -8.34
CA GLY A 23 10.03 -12.27 -7.52
C GLY A 23 9.20 -11.84 -6.30
N PHE A 24 8.31 -12.69 -5.81
CA PHE A 24 7.53 -12.42 -4.60
C PHE A 24 8.40 -12.57 -3.36
N THR A 25 8.13 -11.77 -2.33
CA THR A 25 8.67 -12.01 -1.00
C THR A 25 7.86 -13.11 -0.31
N LEU A 26 8.51 -14.21 0.05
CA LEU A 26 7.88 -15.30 0.80
C LEU A 26 8.05 -15.11 2.31
N MET A 27 6.95 -15.28 3.03
CA MET A 27 6.89 -15.28 4.49
C MET A 27 6.29 -16.61 4.97
N PRO A 28 7.13 -17.56 5.44
CA PRO A 28 6.66 -18.80 6.02
C PRO A 28 6.28 -18.62 7.50
N PHE A 29 5.15 -19.20 7.91
CA PHE A 29 4.69 -19.25 9.29
C PHE A 29 4.52 -20.71 9.69
N GLN A 30 5.31 -21.18 10.66
CA GLN A 30 5.14 -22.53 11.19
C GLN A 30 3.85 -22.59 12.00
N VAL A 31 2.98 -23.54 11.65
CA VAL A 31 1.67 -23.75 12.27
C VAL A 31 1.74 -24.90 13.26
N ALA A 32 2.46 -25.98 12.94
CA ALA A 32 2.58 -27.15 13.80
C ALA A 32 3.90 -27.91 13.57
N SER A 33 4.37 -28.57 14.62
CA SER A 33 5.46 -29.56 14.59
C SER A 33 5.08 -30.76 15.47
N PRO A 34 4.21 -31.65 14.98
CA PRO A 34 3.73 -32.76 15.80
C PRO A 34 4.85 -33.77 16.03
N SER A 35 5.11 -34.09 17.30
CA SER A 35 6.05 -35.15 17.67
C SER A 35 5.61 -36.49 17.07
N GLY A 36 6.51 -37.17 16.36
CA GLY A 36 6.30 -38.52 15.83
C GLY A 36 5.88 -38.62 14.36
N TYR A 37 5.58 -37.50 13.70
CA TYR A 37 5.27 -37.48 12.26
C TYR A 37 6.44 -37.00 11.39
N GLY A 38 7.50 -36.46 12.00
CA GLY A 38 8.76 -36.12 11.32
C GLY A 38 8.74 -34.85 10.48
N ASP A 39 7.59 -34.18 10.35
CA ASP A 39 7.42 -33.01 9.47
C ASP A 39 6.88 -31.76 10.18
N ASP A 40 7.38 -30.61 9.74
CA ASP A 40 6.86 -29.29 10.11
C ASP A 40 5.82 -28.78 9.11
N TYR A 41 4.70 -28.28 9.63
CA TYR A 41 3.63 -27.69 8.83
C TYR A 41 3.73 -26.18 8.86
N PHE A 42 3.67 -25.58 7.69
CA PHE A 42 3.73 -24.14 7.47
C PHE A 42 2.53 -23.63 6.67
N MET A 43 2.16 -22.39 6.97
CA MET A 43 1.39 -21.52 6.10
C MET A 43 2.38 -20.55 5.43
N ASP A 44 2.36 -20.46 4.09
CA ASP A 44 3.23 -19.54 3.35
C ASP A 44 2.41 -18.37 2.79
N VAL A 45 2.89 -17.15 3.02
CA VAL A 45 2.34 -15.93 2.43
C VAL A 45 3.33 -15.40 1.39
N ALA A 46 2.89 -15.25 0.14
CA ALA A 46 3.68 -14.62 -0.92
C ALA A 46 3.17 -13.20 -1.16
N VAL A 47 4.04 -12.21 -1.00
CA VAL A 47 3.70 -10.79 -1.17
C VAL A 47 4.46 -10.22 -2.35
N LEU A 48 3.70 -9.78 -3.33
CA LEU A 48 4.12 -8.81 -4.33
C LEU A 48 3.50 -7.47 -3.95
N ARG A 49 4.23 -6.37 -4.10
CA ARG A 49 3.75 -5.02 -3.79
C ARG A 49 3.56 -4.20 -5.07
N PRO A 50 2.63 -4.58 -5.98
CA PRO A 50 2.37 -3.80 -7.17
C PRO A 50 1.58 -2.54 -6.79
N THR A 51 1.94 -1.40 -7.37
CA THR A 51 1.24 -0.13 -7.11
C THR A 51 0.23 0.18 -8.21
N GLY A 52 -0.95 0.68 -7.83
CA GLY A 52 -1.94 1.24 -8.76
C GLY A 52 -2.27 0.31 -9.93
N TYR A 53 -2.03 0.79 -11.16
CA TYR A 53 -2.31 0.08 -12.40
C TYR A 53 -1.59 -1.27 -12.55
N GLY A 54 -0.41 -1.45 -11.93
CA GLY A 54 0.28 -2.74 -11.96
C GLY A 54 -0.54 -3.84 -11.26
N GLY A 55 -1.17 -3.50 -10.13
CA GLY A 55 -2.06 -4.42 -9.42
C GLY A 55 -3.33 -4.72 -10.20
N SER A 56 -3.89 -3.69 -10.86
CA SER A 56 -5.02 -3.85 -11.79
C SER A 56 -4.71 -4.83 -12.92
N GLY A 57 -3.55 -4.68 -13.57
CA GLY A 57 -3.14 -5.57 -14.66
C GLY A 57 -3.06 -7.04 -14.24
N ILE A 58 -2.55 -7.31 -13.04
CA ILE A 58 -2.50 -8.67 -12.48
C ILE A 58 -3.91 -9.23 -12.24
N GLN A 59 -4.83 -8.41 -11.71
CA GLN A 59 -6.22 -8.83 -11.51
C GLN A 59 -6.90 -9.14 -12.84
N CYS A 60 -6.75 -8.27 -13.85
CA CYS A 60 -7.29 -8.47 -15.19
C CYS A 60 -6.76 -9.76 -15.83
N TYR A 61 -5.45 -10.02 -15.73
CA TYR A 61 -4.85 -11.25 -16.22
C TYR A 61 -5.47 -12.48 -15.55
N LEU A 62 -5.59 -12.50 -14.22
CA LEU A 62 -6.16 -13.62 -13.49
C LEU A 62 -7.65 -13.84 -13.84
N LEU A 63 -8.43 -12.77 -13.96
CA LEU A 63 -9.84 -12.85 -14.36
C LEU A 63 -9.98 -13.43 -15.77
N ASP A 64 -9.12 -13.06 -16.71
CA ASP A 64 -9.11 -13.63 -18.06
C ASP A 64 -8.71 -15.12 -18.06
N GLN A 65 -7.71 -15.51 -17.26
CA GLN A 65 -7.35 -16.94 -17.09
C GLN A 65 -8.50 -17.76 -16.50
N ILE A 66 -9.25 -17.21 -15.53
CA ILE A 66 -10.44 -17.84 -14.97
C ILE A 66 -11.54 -17.97 -16.02
N ARG A 67 -11.78 -16.92 -16.84
CA ARG A 67 -12.74 -16.94 -17.95
C ARG A 67 -12.42 -18.06 -18.93
N GLN A 68 -11.17 -18.12 -19.43
CA GLN A 68 -10.72 -19.16 -20.36
C GLN A 68 -10.87 -20.56 -19.76
N ALA A 69 -10.49 -20.76 -18.50
CA ALA A 69 -10.62 -22.05 -17.84
C ALA A 69 -12.08 -22.51 -17.68
N LYS A 70 -13.03 -21.58 -17.51
CA LYS A 70 -14.47 -21.88 -17.49
C LYS A 70 -14.98 -22.27 -18.88
N GLU A 71 -14.63 -21.52 -19.91
CA GLU A 71 -15.03 -21.79 -21.30
C GLU A 71 -14.53 -23.16 -21.78
N GLU A 72 -13.32 -23.54 -21.37
CA GLU A 72 -12.71 -24.84 -21.70
C GLU A 72 -13.18 -25.99 -20.77
N GLY A 73 -14.08 -25.72 -19.83
CA GLY A 73 -14.58 -26.73 -18.87
C GLY A 73 -13.52 -27.22 -17.85
N ARG A 74 -12.36 -26.56 -17.76
CA ARG A 74 -11.29 -26.87 -16.81
C ARG A 74 -11.58 -26.40 -15.39
N LEU A 75 -12.48 -25.45 -15.24
CA LEU A 75 -12.94 -24.93 -13.96
C LEU A 75 -14.43 -25.22 -13.78
N GLN A 76 -14.75 -26.26 -13.02
CA GLN A 76 -16.13 -26.54 -12.63
C GLN A 76 -16.65 -25.45 -11.68
N THR A 77 -17.96 -25.25 -11.61
CA THR A 77 -18.60 -24.38 -10.62
C THR A 77 -18.09 -24.73 -9.23
N ILE A 78 -17.33 -23.81 -8.66
CA ILE A 78 -16.70 -23.99 -7.35
C ILE A 78 -17.75 -23.62 -6.32
N ASP A 79 -18.05 -24.50 -5.36
CA ASP A 79 -18.84 -24.17 -4.16
C ASP A 79 -18.13 -23.17 -3.21
N LYS A 80 -17.08 -22.49 -3.70
CA LYS A 80 -16.23 -21.58 -2.93
C LYS A 80 -16.25 -20.20 -3.57
N THR A 81 -16.35 -19.18 -2.73
CA THR A 81 -16.40 -17.78 -3.15
C THR A 81 -14.99 -17.22 -3.35
N LEU A 82 -14.76 -16.60 -4.51
CA LEU A 82 -13.56 -15.80 -4.78
C LEU A 82 -13.99 -14.33 -4.92
N VAL A 83 -13.41 -13.45 -4.11
CA VAL A 83 -13.72 -12.01 -4.12
C VAL A 83 -12.49 -11.24 -4.60
N PHE A 84 -12.68 -10.39 -5.61
CA PHE A 84 -11.69 -9.41 -6.06
C PHE A 84 -12.14 -8.02 -5.64
N VAL A 85 -11.23 -7.22 -5.08
CA VAL A 85 -11.46 -5.80 -4.81
C VAL A 85 -10.62 -5.00 -5.79
N HIS A 86 -11.28 -4.28 -6.69
CA HIS A 86 -10.64 -3.45 -7.70
C HIS A 86 -10.70 -1.98 -7.31
N ALA A 87 -9.51 -1.37 -7.23
CA ALA A 87 -9.20 -0.01 -6.81
C ALA A 87 -9.74 0.39 -5.41
N VAL A 88 -8.88 0.29 -4.40
CA VAL A 88 -9.17 0.78 -3.04
C VAL A 88 -9.38 2.30 -3.00
N ASN A 89 -8.68 3.05 -3.87
CA ASN A 89 -8.89 4.48 -4.07
C ASN A 89 -9.14 4.77 -5.56
N PRO A 90 -10.39 4.63 -6.06
CA PRO A 90 -10.69 4.80 -7.48
C PRO A 90 -10.47 6.25 -7.94
N TYR A 91 -10.80 7.24 -7.11
CA TYR A 91 -10.54 8.66 -7.41
C TYR A 91 -9.04 8.93 -7.56
N GLY A 92 -8.25 8.52 -6.58
CA GLY A 92 -6.80 8.68 -6.61
C GLY A 92 -6.19 7.98 -7.82
N MET A 93 -6.64 6.75 -8.12
CA MET A 93 -6.19 6.01 -9.29
C MET A 93 -6.49 6.77 -10.59
N ALA A 94 -7.72 7.28 -10.79
CA ALA A 94 -8.11 8.02 -11.99
C ALA A 94 -7.31 9.32 -12.20
N HIS A 95 -6.83 9.94 -11.13
CA HIS A 95 -6.11 11.22 -11.17
C HIS A 95 -4.60 11.08 -10.89
N TYR A 96 -4.05 9.86 -10.84
CA TYR A 96 -2.66 9.59 -10.48
C TYR A 96 -2.25 10.20 -9.12
N ARG A 97 -3.16 10.16 -8.14
CA ARG A 97 -2.96 10.67 -6.77
C ARG A 97 -3.11 9.55 -5.74
N ARG A 98 -2.52 9.77 -4.57
CA ARG A 98 -2.71 8.90 -3.39
C ARG A 98 -3.94 9.27 -2.56
N VAL A 99 -4.45 10.49 -2.76
CA VAL A 99 -5.59 11.05 -2.04
C VAL A 99 -6.92 10.66 -2.67
N ASN A 100 -7.98 10.61 -1.87
CA ASN A 100 -9.36 10.54 -2.37
C ASN A 100 -9.86 11.93 -2.81
N GLU A 101 -11.15 12.01 -3.14
CA GLU A 101 -11.85 13.23 -3.57
C GLU A 101 -11.82 14.37 -2.54
N GLU A 102 -11.77 14.00 -1.25
CA GLU A 102 -11.64 14.93 -0.11
C GLU A 102 -10.18 15.27 0.23
N ASN A 103 -9.23 14.93 -0.65
CA ASN A 103 -7.80 15.16 -0.46
C ASN A 103 -7.17 14.39 0.74
N VAL A 104 -7.84 13.34 1.23
CA VAL A 104 -7.37 12.45 2.29
C VAL A 104 -6.47 11.36 1.69
N ASP A 105 -5.21 11.27 2.12
CA ASP A 105 -4.30 10.20 1.70
C ASP A 105 -4.57 8.93 2.49
N LEU A 106 -5.03 7.89 1.81
CA LEU A 106 -5.38 6.62 2.46
C LEU A 106 -4.15 5.88 3.01
N ASN A 107 -2.94 6.18 2.54
CA ASN A 107 -1.73 5.49 3.04
C ASN A 107 -1.30 5.95 4.45
N ARG A 108 -1.85 7.07 4.95
CA ARG A 108 -1.52 7.61 6.28
C ARG A 108 -2.71 7.60 7.26
N ASN A 109 -3.93 7.47 6.75
CA ASN A 109 -5.15 7.58 7.54
C ASN A 109 -5.79 6.22 7.91
N ALA A 110 -5.09 5.11 7.68
CA ALA A 110 -5.46 3.79 8.17
C ALA A 110 -4.94 3.59 9.60
N LEU A 111 -5.48 4.37 10.54
CA LEU A 111 -5.03 4.42 11.94
C LEU A 111 -6.08 3.81 12.86
N GLU A 112 -5.63 3.08 13.87
CA GLU A 112 -6.48 2.70 15.00
C GLU A 112 -6.78 3.92 15.89
N SER A 113 -7.87 3.86 16.67
CA SER A 113 -8.29 4.98 17.52
C SER A 113 -7.19 5.45 18.47
N HIS A 114 -6.45 4.53 19.07
CA HIS A 114 -5.36 4.87 20.00
C HIS A 114 -4.15 5.51 19.28
N GLU A 115 -3.89 5.13 18.02
CA GLU A 115 -2.84 5.75 17.20
C GLU A 115 -3.24 7.18 16.83
N PHE A 116 -4.49 7.37 16.40
CA PHE A 116 -5.03 8.70 16.10
C PHE A 116 -5.00 9.61 17.33
N ASP A 117 -5.44 9.12 18.49
CA ASP A 117 -5.40 9.86 19.76
C ASP A 117 -3.98 10.26 20.14
N TYR A 118 -2.99 9.38 19.93
CA TYR A 118 -1.59 9.70 20.14
C TYR A 118 -1.12 10.80 19.18
N LEU A 119 -1.47 10.72 17.89
CA LEU A 119 -1.07 11.70 16.88
C LEU A 119 -1.59 13.11 17.16
N ILE A 120 -2.83 13.24 17.63
CA ILE A 120 -3.47 14.53 17.87
C ILE A 120 -3.15 15.12 19.25
N ASN A 121 -3.01 14.28 20.29
CA ASN A 121 -2.91 14.77 21.68
C ASN A 121 -1.50 14.67 22.29
N LYS A 122 -0.64 13.77 21.80
CA LYS A 122 0.63 13.43 22.47
C LYS A 122 1.86 13.62 21.60
N ARG A 123 1.74 13.40 20.29
CA ARG A 123 2.85 13.55 19.35
C ARG A 123 3.17 15.03 19.17
N ASP A 124 4.46 15.35 19.20
CA ASP A 124 4.94 16.69 18.82
C ASP A 124 4.48 17.02 17.38
N PRO A 125 3.65 18.07 17.17
CA PRO A 125 3.17 18.45 15.86
C PRO A 125 4.29 18.85 14.89
N ASN A 126 5.49 19.17 15.40
CA ASN A 126 6.64 19.54 14.59
C ASN A 126 7.68 18.43 14.41
N VAL A 127 7.39 17.17 14.77
CA VAL A 127 8.38 16.08 14.64
C VAL A 127 8.89 15.85 13.21
N ALA A 128 8.14 16.30 12.20
CA ALA A 128 8.52 16.24 10.79
C ALA A 128 9.02 17.58 10.21
N GLY A 129 9.03 18.66 11.00
CA GLY A 129 9.38 20.02 10.55
C GLY A 129 8.24 20.79 9.88
N TYR A 130 6.99 20.31 9.98
CA TYR A 130 5.85 20.98 9.32
C TYR A 130 5.59 22.37 9.91
N VAL A 131 5.66 22.52 11.24
CA VAL A 131 5.38 23.80 11.92
C VAL A 131 6.41 24.85 11.50
N ASP A 132 7.68 24.46 11.36
CA ASP A 132 8.76 25.34 10.88
C ASP A 132 8.54 25.84 9.45
N LEU A 133 7.79 25.07 8.65
CA LEU A 133 7.48 25.34 7.26
C LEU A 133 6.03 25.82 7.06
N ASP A 134 5.22 25.95 8.11
CA ASP A 134 3.78 26.18 7.99
C ASP A 134 3.45 27.46 7.20
N ALA A 135 4.16 28.56 7.48
CA ALA A 135 3.97 29.81 6.75
C ALA A 135 4.31 29.70 5.26
N PHE A 136 5.27 28.83 4.91
CA PHE A 136 5.67 28.57 3.54
C PHE A 136 4.71 27.61 2.82
N LEU A 137 4.25 26.56 3.51
CA LEU A 137 3.32 25.56 2.97
C LEU A 137 1.89 26.11 2.86
N ASN A 138 1.53 27.04 3.73
CA ASN A 138 0.21 27.69 3.82
C ASN A 138 0.34 29.22 3.68
N PRO A 139 0.84 29.71 2.53
CA PRO A 139 1.14 31.13 2.36
C PRO A 139 -0.14 31.96 2.25
N GLN A 140 -0.16 33.09 2.95
CA GLN A 140 -1.26 34.06 2.86
C GLN A 140 -1.31 34.74 1.48
N ASN A 141 -0.14 34.99 0.89
CA ASN A 141 -0.02 35.53 -0.46
C ASN A 141 0.28 34.40 -1.47
N LYS A 142 -0.63 34.17 -2.41
CA LYS A 142 -0.54 33.11 -3.42
C LYS A 142 0.07 33.59 -4.75
N ASN A 143 0.66 34.78 -4.79
CA ASN A 143 1.32 35.32 -5.97
C ASN A 143 2.55 34.47 -6.36
N LEU A 144 2.58 33.99 -7.60
CA LEU A 144 3.56 33.01 -8.07
C LEU A 144 5.03 33.47 -7.93
N PRO A 145 5.44 34.70 -8.35
CA PRO A 145 6.77 35.22 -8.07
C PRO A 145 7.19 35.15 -6.59
N SER A 146 6.31 35.52 -5.67
CA SER A 146 6.59 35.46 -4.23
C SER A 146 6.77 34.02 -3.76
N LEU A 147 5.93 33.10 -4.22
CA LEU A 147 6.04 31.67 -3.89
C LEU A 147 7.35 31.06 -4.39
N VAL A 148 7.80 31.43 -5.60
CA VAL A 148 9.07 30.96 -6.16
C VAL A 148 10.25 31.46 -5.33
N ALA A 149 10.28 32.76 -4.99
CA ALA A 149 11.34 33.33 -4.16
C ALA A 149 11.37 32.70 -2.75
N GLN A 150 10.20 32.53 -2.13
CA GLN A 150 10.08 31.85 -0.84
C GLN A 150 10.55 30.40 -0.92
N SER A 151 10.19 29.67 -1.99
CA SER A 151 10.63 28.29 -2.20
C SER A 151 12.16 28.19 -2.28
N ALA A 152 12.80 29.07 -3.06
CA ALA A 152 14.25 29.10 -3.17
C ALA A 152 14.91 29.39 -1.81
N PHE A 153 14.38 30.35 -1.05
CA PHE A 153 14.87 30.69 0.28
C PHE A 153 14.74 29.50 1.26
N GLN A 154 13.59 28.84 1.29
CA GLN A 154 13.36 27.70 2.19
C GLN A 154 14.22 26.50 1.82
N ILE A 155 14.40 26.23 0.52
CA ILE A 155 15.31 25.19 0.04
C ILE A 155 16.75 25.49 0.45
N ALA A 156 17.20 26.75 0.35
CA ALA A 156 18.53 27.15 0.79
C ALA A 156 18.71 27.02 2.31
N ARG A 157 17.67 27.32 3.10
CA ARG A 157 17.71 27.28 4.57
C ARG A 157 17.62 25.87 5.16
N TYR A 158 16.70 25.06 4.66
CA TYR A 158 16.36 23.75 5.25
C TYR A 158 16.80 22.55 4.41
N GLY A 159 17.10 22.77 3.13
CA GLY A 159 17.37 21.69 2.19
C GLY A 159 16.11 20.96 1.73
N THR A 160 16.21 20.31 0.57
CA THR A 160 15.08 19.60 -0.07
C THR A 160 14.61 18.40 0.76
N SER A 161 15.51 17.71 1.44
CA SER A 161 15.18 16.53 2.26
C SER A 161 14.29 16.86 3.45
N HIS A 162 14.57 17.97 4.14
CA HIS A 162 13.77 18.41 5.28
C HIS A 162 12.36 18.85 4.84
N ILE A 163 12.28 19.67 3.79
CA ILE A 163 11.00 20.11 3.21
C ILE A 163 10.18 18.90 2.75
N LYS A 164 10.81 17.97 2.01
CA LYS A 164 10.15 16.75 1.54
C LYS A 164 9.63 15.92 2.71
N ARG A 165 10.40 15.77 3.79
CA ARG A 165 9.98 15.04 4.99
C ARG A 165 8.73 15.67 5.60
N ALA A 166 8.72 16.99 5.80
CA ALA A 166 7.57 17.71 6.36
C ALA A 166 6.31 17.53 5.50
N VAL A 167 6.44 17.70 4.18
CA VAL A 167 5.32 17.59 3.24
C VAL A 167 4.78 16.16 3.14
N VAL A 168 5.68 15.16 3.02
CA VAL A 168 5.27 13.75 2.85
C VAL A 168 4.70 13.17 4.14
N THR A 169 5.17 13.61 5.30
CA THR A 169 4.64 13.12 6.60
C THR A 169 3.24 13.68 6.89
N GLY A 170 2.90 14.85 6.35
CA GLY A 170 1.61 15.51 6.60
C GLY A 170 1.50 16.02 8.04
N GLN A 171 0.28 16.41 8.44
CA GLN A 171 -0.01 16.96 9.76
C GLN A 171 -1.46 16.66 10.16
N TYR A 172 -1.74 16.64 11.47
CA TYR A 172 -3.07 16.33 12.03
C TYR A 172 -3.60 17.42 12.98
N TRP A 173 -2.95 18.60 13.02
CA TRP A 173 -3.21 19.62 14.04
C TRP A 173 -3.84 20.91 13.48
N LYS A 174 -3.68 21.20 12.18
CA LYS A 174 -4.13 22.42 11.51
C LYS A 174 -5.14 22.09 10.41
N PRO A 175 -6.46 22.19 10.67
CA PRO A 175 -7.50 21.90 9.68
C PRO A 175 -7.39 22.67 8.35
N SER A 176 -6.84 23.89 8.39
CA SER A 176 -6.63 24.74 7.21
C SER A 176 -5.31 24.52 6.49
N GLY A 177 -4.45 23.64 7.02
CA GLY A 177 -3.12 23.38 6.50
C GLY A 177 -3.11 22.37 5.36
N LEU A 178 -2.15 22.49 4.46
CA LEU A 178 -1.87 21.51 3.41
C LEU A 178 -1.63 20.12 4.03
N PHE A 179 -2.34 19.10 3.53
CA PHE A 179 -2.28 17.71 4.02
C PHE A 179 -2.72 17.52 5.49
N TYR A 180 -3.81 18.20 5.90
CA TYR A 180 -4.66 17.77 7.02
C TYR A 180 -5.40 16.47 6.68
#